data_AF-X1TWJ9-F1
#
_entry.id   AF-X1TWJ9-F1
#
_cell.length_a   1.000
_cell.length_b   1.000
_cell.length_c   1.000
_cell.angle_alpha   90.00
_cell.angle_beta   90.00
_cell.angle_gamma   90.00
#
_symmetry.space_group_name_H-M   'P 1'
#
loop_
_entity.id
_entity.type
_entity.pdbx_description
1 polymer ?
#
loop_
_entity_poly.entity_id
_entity_poly.type
_entity_poly.pdbx_seq_one_letter_code
_entity_poly.pdbx_strand_id
1 'polypeptide(L)'
;MKKCLDSLRFCSEDFDEVVIADDGSSEVVVNGLRKLIANYDFSIIHAWHARQGARRAACRNNGIRNATGEYLIFIDGDFLVLPGSIRSHLEAAKPGIFLA
;
A
#
# COMPACT_ATOMS: atom_id res chain seq x y z
N MET A 1 -0.37 -2.08 -10.16
CA MET A 1 0.04 -0.81 -9.51
C MET A 1 -0.79 0.40 -9.93
N LYS A 2 -0.61 1.00 -11.13
CA LYS A 2 -1.34 2.24 -11.52
C LYS A 2 -2.86 2.15 -11.29
N LYS A 3 -3.51 1.09 -11.77
CA LYS A 3 -4.96 0.91 -11.60
C LYS A 3 -5.39 0.77 -10.13
N CYS A 4 -4.57 0.10 -9.30
CA CYS A 4 -4.77 0.00 -7.86
C CYS A 4 -4.71 1.39 -7.21
N LEU A 5 -3.65 2.16 -7.48
CA LEU A 5 -3.51 3.52 -6.95
C LEU A 5 -4.63 4.46 -7.44
N ASP A 6 -5.04 4.32 -8.72
CA ASP A 6 -6.17 5.07 -9.26
C ASP A 6 -7.47 4.74 -8.53
N SER A 7 -7.71 3.48 -8.15
CA SER A 7 -8.89 3.09 -7.37
C SER A 7 -8.87 3.63 -5.93
N LEU A 8 -7.69 3.81 -5.33
CA LEU A 8 -7.55 4.37 -3.98
C LEU A 8 -7.94 5.85 -3.90
N ARG A 9 -7.96 6.58 -5.03
CA ARG A 9 -8.45 7.97 -5.07
C ARG A 9 -9.89 8.10 -4.57
N PHE A 10 -10.70 7.06 -4.74
CA PHE A 10 -12.10 7.07 -4.30
C PHE A 10 -12.27 6.78 -2.80
N CYS A 11 -11.16 6.49 -2.10
CA CYS A 11 -11.13 6.21 -0.67
C CYS A 11 -10.11 7.10 0.07
N SER A 12 -9.63 8.19 -0.54
CA SER A 12 -8.51 8.99 0.00
C SER A 12 -8.81 9.70 1.31
N GLU A 13 -10.08 9.77 1.72
CA GLU A 13 -10.50 10.29 3.03
C GLU A 13 -10.54 9.20 4.12
N ASP A 14 -10.42 7.92 3.75
CA ASP A 14 -10.54 6.78 4.66
C ASP A 14 -9.17 6.20 5.07
N PHE A 15 -8.05 6.80 4.63
CA PHE A 15 -6.69 6.38 5.01
C PHE A 15 -5.73 7.58 5.05
N ASP A 16 -4.69 7.47 5.88
CA ASP A 16 -3.67 8.52 6.04
C ASP A 16 -2.54 8.41 5.01
N GLU A 17 -2.12 7.17 4.71
CA GLU A 17 -0.98 6.90 3.84
C GLU A 17 -1.10 5.55 3.12
N VAL A 18 -0.35 5.42 2.01
CA VAL A 18 -0.18 4.17 1.28
C VAL A 18 1.30 3.79 1.28
N VAL A 19 1.63 2.61 1.80
CA VAL A 19 3.00 2.08 1.73
C VAL A 19 3.10 1.02 0.65
N ILE A 20 3.82 1.32 -0.43
CA ILE A 20 4.13 0.35 -1.49
C ILE A 20 5.36 -0.45 -1.06
N ALA A 21 5.14 -1.70 -0.66
CA ALA A 21 6.19 -2.66 -0.39
C ALA A 21 6.68 -3.33 -1.68
N ASP A 22 7.95 -3.13 -2.04
CA ASP A 22 8.52 -3.56 -3.32
C ASP A 22 9.76 -4.46 -3.12
N ASP A 23 9.67 -5.73 -3.55
CA ASP A 23 10.71 -6.77 -3.43
C ASP A 23 11.65 -6.78 -4.64
N GLY A 24 12.28 -5.63 -4.90
CA GLY A 24 13.37 -5.49 -5.83
C GLY A 24 12.95 -5.38 -7.29
N SER A 25 11.93 -4.57 -7.57
CA SER A 25 11.71 -4.04 -8.90
C SER A 25 12.97 -3.38 -9.47
N SER A 26 13.11 -3.41 -10.80
CA SER A 26 14.25 -2.81 -11.48
C SER A 26 14.27 -1.29 -11.31
N GLU A 27 15.44 -0.67 -11.49
CA GLU A 27 15.60 0.78 -11.40
C GLU A 27 14.64 1.53 -12.34
N VAL A 28 14.39 0.98 -13.54
CA VAL A 28 13.41 1.53 -14.50
C VAL A 28 12.01 1.58 -13.89
N VAL A 29 11.59 0.50 -13.22
CA VAL A 29 10.27 0.42 -12.56
C VAL A 29 10.20 1.35 -11.36
N VAL A 30 11.24 1.39 -10.52
CA VAL A 30 11.34 2.28 -9.36
C VAL A 30 11.23 3.75 -9.78
N ASN A 31 11.98 4.16 -10.81
CA ASN A 31 11.94 5.51 -11.35
C ASN A 31 10.58 5.84 -11.99
N GLY A 32 9.96 4.88 -12.68
CA GLY A 32 8.61 5.02 -13.21
C GLY A 32 7.57 5.18 -12.10
N LEU A 33 7.69 4.40 -11.03
CA LEU A 33 6.80 4.48 -9.88
C LEU A 33 6.96 5.81 -9.13
N ARG A 34 8.19 6.31 -8.94
CA ARG A 34 8.42 7.63 -8.34
C ARG A 34 7.72 8.74 -9.12
N LYS A 35 7.78 8.72 -10.45
CA LYS A 35 7.05 9.67 -11.30
C LYS A 35 5.53 9.49 -11.21
N LEU A 36 5.06 8.25 -11.11
CA LEU A 36 3.65 7.94 -10.96
C LEU A 36 3.09 8.46 -9.63
N ILE A 37 3.81 8.26 -8.53
CA ILE A 37 3.46 8.69 -7.17
C ILE A 37 3.20 10.19 -7.12
N ALA A 38 4.01 10.99 -7.82
CA ALA A 38 3.88 12.45 -7.86
C ALA A 38 2.53 12.96 -8.44
N ASN A 39 1.70 12.08 -9.02
CA ASN A 39 0.38 12.45 -9.53
C ASN A 39 -0.74 12.33 -8.50
N TYR A 40 -0.51 11.78 -7.31
CA TYR A 40 -1.54 11.54 -6.30
C TYR A 40 -1.47 12.57 -5.18
N ASP A 41 -2.65 12.95 -4.67
CA ASP A 41 -2.81 14.01 -3.66
C ASP A 41 -2.78 13.46 -2.22
N PHE A 42 -2.48 12.18 -2.05
CA PHE A 42 -2.35 11.50 -0.76
C PHE A 42 -0.93 10.95 -0.58
N SER A 43 -0.52 10.73 0.67
CA SER A 43 0.83 10.27 1.01
C SER A 43 1.08 8.86 0.47
N ILE A 44 2.14 8.70 -0.32
CA ILE A 44 2.60 7.39 -0.79
C ILE A 44 4.08 7.22 -0.46
N ILE A 45 4.40 6.18 0.31
CA ILE A 45 5.76 5.80 0.67
C ILE A 45 6.16 4.58 -0.16
N HIS A 46 7.30 4.65 -0.84
CA HIS A 46 7.86 3.51 -1.58
C HIS A 46 8.93 2.80 -0.77
N ALA A 47 8.56 1.70 -0.12
CA ALA A 47 9.44 0.87 0.69
C ALA A 47 10.10 -0.21 -0.18
N TRP A 48 11.12 0.20 -0.95
CA TRP A 48 11.88 -0.68 -1.85
C TRP A 48 13.11 -1.30 -1.17
N HIS A 49 13.44 -2.53 -1.57
CA HIS A 49 14.73 -3.14 -1.26
C HIS A 49 15.18 -4.06 -2.41
N ALA A 50 16.49 -4.21 -2.60
CA ALA A 50 17.05 -5.07 -3.65
C ALA A 50 16.62 -6.54 -3.48
N ARG A 51 16.23 -7.22 -4.57
CA ARG A 51 15.75 -8.62 -4.56
C ARG A 51 16.85 -9.60 -4.16
N GLN A 52 16.56 -10.50 -3.23
CA GLN A 52 17.44 -11.61 -2.84
C GLN A 52 16.57 -12.84 -2.56
N GLY A 53 16.22 -13.58 -3.61
CA GLY A 53 15.27 -14.69 -3.53
C GLY A 53 13.82 -14.24 -3.33
N ALA A 54 12.92 -15.20 -3.05
CA ALA A 54 11.51 -14.92 -2.79
C ALA A 54 11.31 -14.51 -1.33
N ARG A 55 10.98 -13.24 -1.07
CA ARG A 55 10.88 -12.73 0.30
C ARG A 55 9.60 -11.93 0.55
N ARG A 56 8.44 -12.52 0.25
CA ARG A 56 7.12 -11.88 0.45
C ARG A 56 6.91 -11.37 1.88
N ALA A 57 7.37 -12.13 2.88
CA ALA A 57 7.28 -11.72 4.28
C ALA A 57 8.23 -10.54 4.58
N ALA A 58 9.46 -10.57 4.09
CA ALA A 58 10.41 -9.47 4.29
C ALA A 58 9.94 -8.18 3.62
N CYS A 59 9.36 -8.29 2.42
CA CYS A 59 8.76 -7.18 1.70
C CYS A 59 7.62 -6.53 2.50
N ARG A 60 6.64 -7.33 2.98
CA ARG A 60 5.58 -6.83 3.87
C ARG A 60 6.14 -6.20 5.14
N ASN A 61 7.10 -6.84 5.79
CA ASN A 61 7.74 -6.29 6.99
C ASN A 61 8.51 -4.99 6.69
N ASN A 62 9.06 -4.82 5.50
CA ASN A 62 9.66 -3.56 5.07
C ASN A 62 8.60 -2.45 4.96
N GLY A 63 7.44 -2.77 4.36
CA GLY A 63 6.29 -1.86 4.36
C GLY A 63 5.86 -1.46 5.76
N ILE A 64 5.65 -2.44 6.65
CA ILE A 64 5.25 -2.21 8.05
C ILE A 64 6.23 -1.26 8.77
N ARG A 65 7.54 -1.44 8.61
CA ARG A 65 8.55 -0.58 9.25
C ARG A 65 8.54 0.87 8.76
N ASN A 66 8.01 1.12 7.56
CA ASN A 66 7.89 2.45 6.98
C ASN A 66 6.50 3.06 7.20
N ALA A 67 5.54 2.29 7.71
CA ALA A 67 4.22 2.78 8.07
C ALA A 67 4.28 3.52 9.41
N THR A 68 3.47 4.56 9.51
CA THR A 68 3.29 5.44 10.67
C THR A 68 1.87 5.36 11.24
N GLY A 69 0.91 4.81 10.49
CA GLY A 69 -0.47 4.62 10.93
C GLY A 69 -0.64 3.64 12.10
N GLU A 70 -1.72 3.83 12.87
CA GLU A 70 -2.06 2.98 14.04
C GLU A 70 -2.71 1.64 13.64
N TYR A 71 -3.20 1.55 12.40
CA TYR A 71 -3.89 0.38 11.85
C TYR A 71 -3.40 0.10 10.43
N LEU A 72 -3.18 -1.18 10.11
CA LEU A 72 -2.64 -1.60 8.81
C LEU A 72 -3.64 -2.46 8.05
N ILE A 73 -3.94 -2.05 6.82
CA ILE A 73 -4.72 -2.83 5.86
C ILE A 73 -3.78 -3.31 4.76
N PHE A 74 -3.73 -4.61 4.52
CA PHE A 74 -2.89 -5.20 3.48
C PHE A 74 -3.72 -5.40 2.21
N ILE A 75 -3.24 -4.86 1.09
CA ILE A 75 -3.88 -4.97 -0.23
C ILE A 75 -2.84 -5.39 -1.25
N ASP A 76 -3.18 -6.34 -2.11
CA ASP A 76 -2.31 -6.72 -3.23
C ASP A 76 -2.33 -5.64 -4.33
N GLY A 77 -1.16 -5.30 -4.87
CA GLY A 77 -0.99 -4.19 -5.82
C GLY A 77 -1.62 -4.39 -7.21
N ASP A 78 -2.28 -5.53 -7.43
CA ASP A 78 -3.05 -5.89 -8.62
C ASP A 78 -4.58 -5.85 -8.39
N PHE A 79 -5.04 -5.48 -7.19
CA PHE A 79 -6.47 -5.32 -6.90
C PHE A 79 -7.00 -3.92 -7.21
N LEU A 80 -8.32 -3.83 -7.38
CA LEU A 80 -9.06 -2.57 -7.41
C LEU A 80 -9.84 -2.46 -6.10
N VAL A 81 -9.66 -1.32 -5.41
CA VAL A 81 -10.38 -1.04 -4.17
C VAL A 81 -11.67 -0.32 -4.53
N LEU A 82 -12.81 -0.87 -4.11
CA LEU A 82 -14.11 -0.25 -4.35
C LEU A 82 -14.32 0.92 -3.38
N PRO A 83 -15.05 1.98 -3.78
CA PRO A 83 -15.42 3.06 -2.88
C PRO A 83 -16.10 2.52 -1.61
N GLY A 84 -15.67 3.01 -0.45
CA GLY A 84 -16.20 2.60 0.86
C GLY A 84 -15.68 1.27 1.40
N SER A 85 -14.86 0.51 0.65
CA SER A 85 -14.27 -0.75 1.15
C SER A 85 -13.38 -0.53 2.37
N ILE A 86 -12.55 0.52 2.36
CA ILE A 86 -11.68 0.86 3.49
C ILE A 86 -12.50 1.30 4.71
N ARG A 87 -13.46 2.21 4.50
CA ARG A 87 -14.40 2.62 5.56
C ARG A 87 -15.12 1.45 6.22
N SER A 88 -15.67 0.55 5.41
CA SER A 88 -16.39 -0.62 5.91
C SER A 88 -15.47 -1.55 6.71
N HIS A 89 -14.22 -1.70 6.28
CA HIS A 89 -13.21 -2.46 7.00
C HIS A 89 -12.87 -1.81 8.36
N LEU A 90 -12.72 -0.48 8.40
CA LEU A 90 -12.47 0.27 9.64
C LEU A 90 -13.64 0.20 10.62
N GLU A 91 -14.88 0.30 10.13
CA GLU A 91 -16.10 0.18 10.96
C GLU A 91 -16.26 -1.22 11.59
N ALA A 92 -15.79 -2.25 10.88
CA ALA A 92 -15.80 -3.62 11.37
C ALA A 92 -14.61 -3.98 12.28
N ALA A 93 -13.54 -3.17 12.25
CA ALA A 93 -12.32 -3.41 13.02
C ALA A 93 -12.58 -3.31 14.52
N LYS A 94 -12.05 -4.26 15.29
CA LYS A 94 -12.20 -4.32 16.75
C LYS A 94 -10.90 -4.76 17.42
N PRO A 95 -10.57 -4.23 18.61
CA PRO A 95 -9.41 -4.70 19.38
C PRO A 95 -9.43 -6.22 19.59
N GLY A 96 -8.29 -6.87 19.36
CA GLY A 96 -8.14 -8.32 19.53
C GLY A 96 -8.77 -9.19 18.44
N ILE A 97 -9.29 -8.59 17.36
CA ILE A 97 -9.89 -9.31 16.23
C ILE A 97 -9.07 -9.07 14.96
N PHE A 98 -8.79 -10.15 14.24
CA PHE A 98 -8.26 -10.09 12.88
C PHE A 98 -9.41 -10.04 11.87
N LEU A 99 -9.42 -9.02 11.01
CA LEU A 99 -10.37 -8.87 9.92
C LEU A 99 -9.68 -9.19 8.60
N ALA A 100 -10.18 -10.21 7.88
CA ALA A 100 -9.64 -10.68 6.62
C ALA A 100 -10.29 -10.00 5.41
#